data_AF-A0A497GM89-F1
#
_entry.id   AF-A0A497GM89-F1
#
_cell.length_a   1.000
_cell.length_b   1.000
_cell.length_c   1.000
_cell.angle_alpha   90.00
_cell.angle_beta   90.00
_cell.angle_gamma   90.00
#
_symmetry.space_group_name_H-M   'P 1'
#
loop_
_entity.id
_entity.type
_entity.pdbx_description
1 polymer ?
#
loop_
_entity_poly.entity_id
_entity_poly.type
_entity_poly.pdbx_seq_one_letter_code
_entity_poly.pdbx_strand_id
1 'polypeptide(L)'
;KLKEFIDEPLVLKAENPRRKFEREFIFAADSGDLEEKVEKEMEKGNLNKEVLERATVEQLVLGPQANFNFFFSPLNAESEWGDLDDAFAKIHGLSLEEARICLANELLSIDERRETIFDGVRRLPADVQLKLLRKIVPSFEVTFHAILSVRESLLKEVLRCADAFLLATREYEPPGIIGAWAFQAVITWDRVDKFGLRPTIKLDVSIGTETKTPESYGLFDISGKAIYAHIPVMHDIAFRHGGGTNVHIGIGGQYSNAKYNRRMSTGDRIALEVRRALRKGKLDLIVT
;
A
#
# COMPACT_ATOMS: atom_id res chain seq x y z
N LYS A 1 25.41 -2.46 -15.11
CA LYS A 1 25.95 -1.99 -13.82
C LYS A 1 25.17 -0.77 -13.36
N LEU A 2 24.91 -0.66 -12.07
CA LEU A 2 24.27 0.50 -11.47
C LEU A 2 25.21 1.71 -11.55
N LYS A 3 24.63 2.91 -11.67
CA LYS A 3 25.43 4.17 -11.77
C LYS A 3 26.02 4.56 -10.42
N GLU A 4 25.31 4.25 -9.34
CA GLU A 4 25.70 4.50 -7.96
C GLU A 4 25.59 3.20 -7.18
N PHE A 5 26.51 2.99 -6.23
CA PHE A 5 26.49 1.82 -5.35
C PHE A 5 25.50 2.07 -4.21
N ILE A 6 24.60 1.12 -3.99
CA ILE A 6 23.59 1.13 -2.94
C ILE A 6 23.89 -0.01 -1.97
N ASP A 7 24.19 0.35 -0.72
CA ASP A 7 24.49 -0.56 0.41
C ASP A 7 23.23 -0.85 1.25
N GLU A 8 22.11 -1.07 0.56
CA GLU A 8 20.83 -1.43 1.16
C GLU A 8 20.18 -2.55 0.34
N PRO A 9 19.31 -3.39 0.92
CA PRO A 9 18.62 -4.43 0.19
C PRO A 9 17.82 -3.88 -1.01
N LEU A 10 17.91 -4.58 -2.14
CA LEU A 10 17.30 -4.19 -3.40
C LEU A 10 16.38 -5.28 -3.94
N VAL A 11 15.41 -4.87 -4.73
CA VAL A 11 14.62 -5.77 -5.59
C VAL A 11 14.64 -5.24 -7.03
N LEU A 12 15.04 -6.10 -7.97
CA LEU A 12 14.83 -5.87 -9.39
C LEU A 12 13.50 -6.51 -9.79
N LYS A 13 12.64 -5.72 -10.44
CA LYS A 13 11.41 -6.18 -11.08
C LYS A 13 11.61 -6.18 -12.59
N ALA A 14 11.52 -7.35 -13.20
CA ALA A 14 11.71 -7.54 -14.64
C ALA A 14 10.55 -8.35 -15.23
N GLU A 15 10.22 -8.10 -16.50
CA GLU A 15 9.29 -8.97 -17.23
C GLU A 15 9.99 -10.26 -17.65
N ASN A 16 9.31 -11.40 -17.62
CA ASN A 16 9.92 -12.63 -18.11
C ASN A 16 10.01 -12.60 -19.65
N PRO A 17 11.18 -12.86 -20.27
CA PRO A 17 11.37 -12.82 -21.72
C PRO A 17 10.44 -13.76 -22.51
N ARG A 18 10.02 -14.87 -21.90
CA ARG A 18 9.19 -15.90 -22.56
C ARG A 18 7.73 -15.85 -22.12
N ARG A 19 7.45 -15.31 -20.94
CA ARG A 19 6.12 -15.31 -20.31
C ARG A 19 5.70 -13.89 -19.96
N LYS A 20 5.03 -13.22 -20.90
CA LYS A 20 4.67 -11.79 -20.79
C LYS A 20 3.87 -11.39 -19.54
N PHE A 21 3.17 -12.32 -18.89
CA PHE A 21 2.39 -12.04 -17.69
C PHE A 21 3.13 -12.38 -16.39
N GLU A 22 4.27 -13.06 -16.48
CA GLU A 22 5.07 -13.40 -15.31
C GLU A 22 6.15 -12.34 -15.12
N ARG A 23 6.30 -11.88 -13.88
CA ARG A 23 7.39 -11.01 -13.46
C ARG A 23 8.45 -11.83 -12.76
N GLU A 24 9.70 -11.52 -13.06
CA GLU A 24 10.86 -12.04 -12.36
C GLU A 24 11.30 -11.03 -11.31
N PHE A 25 11.51 -11.52 -10.10
CA PHE A 25 11.96 -10.73 -8.96
C PHE A 25 13.32 -11.23 -8.51
N ILE A 26 14.33 -10.36 -8.55
CA ILE A 26 15.66 -10.66 -8.03
C ILE A 26 15.88 -9.80 -6.79
N PHE A 27 16.01 -10.47 -5.64
CA PHE A 27 16.32 -9.85 -4.36
C PHE A 27 17.82 -9.88 -4.13
N ALA A 28 18.38 -8.75 -3.71
CA ALA A 28 19.80 -8.60 -3.45
C ALA A 28 20.05 -7.89 -2.12
N ALA A 29 21.18 -8.20 -1.48
CA ALA A 29 21.61 -7.54 -0.26
C ALA A 29 22.11 -6.11 -0.50
N ASP A 30 22.71 -5.87 -1.67
CA ASP A 30 23.30 -4.61 -2.10
C ASP A 30 23.44 -4.60 -3.65
N SER A 31 24.04 -3.54 -4.18
CA SER A 31 24.30 -3.40 -5.62
C SER A 31 25.24 -4.47 -6.21
N GLY A 32 26.25 -4.91 -5.46
CA GLY A 32 27.19 -5.92 -5.93
C GLY A 32 26.53 -7.30 -6.07
N ASP A 33 25.77 -7.71 -5.05
CA ASP A 33 24.97 -8.94 -5.07
C ASP A 33 23.91 -8.92 -6.18
N LEU A 34 23.31 -7.74 -6.46
CA LEU A 34 22.36 -7.60 -7.55
C LEU A 34 23.02 -7.81 -8.92
N GLU A 35 24.16 -7.17 -9.17
CA GLU A 35 24.91 -7.31 -10.42
C GLU A 35 25.34 -8.76 -10.67
N GLU A 36 25.84 -9.45 -9.64
CA GLU A 36 26.22 -10.86 -9.72
C GLU A 36 25.03 -11.76 -10.07
N LYS A 37 23.86 -11.52 -9.45
CA LYS A 37 22.65 -12.30 -9.73
C LYS A 37 22.09 -12.04 -11.12
N VAL A 38 22.10 -10.79 -11.58
CA VAL A 38 21.67 -10.44 -12.93
C VAL A 38 22.54 -11.11 -13.99
N GLU A 39 23.87 -11.12 -13.81
CA GLU A 39 24.78 -11.80 -14.73
C GLU A 39 24.46 -13.30 -14.84
N LYS A 40 24.24 -13.96 -13.71
CA LYS A 40 23.83 -15.38 -13.67
C LYS A 40 22.50 -15.65 -14.35
N GLU A 41 21.49 -14.79 -14.18
CA GLU A 41 20.18 -14.99 -14.82
C GLU A 41 20.21 -14.64 -16.32
N MET A 42 21.09 -13.74 -16.76
CA MET A 42 21.38 -13.53 -18.18
C MET A 42 22.02 -14.76 -18.82
N GLU A 43 23.00 -15.41 -18.15
CA GLU A 43 23.63 -16.65 -18.64
C GLU A 43 22.62 -17.80 -18.77
N LYS A 44 21.65 -17.89 -17.86
CA LYS A 44 20.56 -18.88 -17.92
C LYS A 44 19.49 -18.56 -18.97
N GLY A 45 19.51 -17.35 -19.54
CA GLY A 45 18.51 -16.87 -20.50
C GLY A 45 17.16 -16.54 -19.89
N ASN A 46 17.10 -16.33 -18.57
CA ASN A 46 15.92 -15.83 -17.87
C ASN A 46 15.82 -14.30 -17.95
N LEU A 47 16.94 -13.61 -18.18
CA LEU A 47 16.98 -12.19 -18.52
C LEU A 47 17.64 -11.95 -19.86
N ASN A 48 17.29 -10.84 -20.49
CA ASN A 48 17.99 -10.33 -21.67
C ASN A 48 18.12 -8.80 -21.59
N LYS A 49 18.91 -8.22 -22.49
CA LYS A 49 19.18 -6.78 -22.50
C LYS A 49 17.91 -5.95 -22.68
N GLU A 50 17.00 -6.37 -23.54
CA GLU A 50 15.74 -5.66 -23.80
C GLU A 50 14.85 -5.59 -22.54
N VAL A 51 14.77 -6.70 -21.79
CA VAL A 51 14.03 -6.76 -20.52
C VAL A 51 14.69 -5.86 -19.47
N LEU A 52 16.02 -5.89 -19.36
CA LEU A 52 16.75 -5.08 -18.38
C LEU A 52 16.63 -3.58 -18.66
N GLU A 53 16.49 -3.15 -19.91
CA GLU A 53 16.23 -1.75 -20.27
C GLU A 53 14.87 -1.23 -19.78
N ARG A 54 13.92 -2.13 -19.50
CA ARG A 54 12.59 -1.81 -18.96
C ARG A 54 12.43 -2.18 -17.49
N ALA A 55 13.39 -2.90 -16.92
CA ALA A 55 13.33 -3.36 -15.54
C ALA A 55 13.51 -2.20 -14.57
N THR A 56 12.87 -2.30 -13.39
CA THR A 56 13.02 -1.33 -12.32
C THR A 56 13.81 -1.94 -11.17
N VAL A 57 14.74 -1.15 -10.61
CA VAL A 57 15.43 -1.48 -9.36
C VAL A 57 14.86 -0.58 -8.28
N GLU A 58 14.38 -1.19 -7.21
CA GLU A 58 13.78 -0.51 -6.08
C GLU A 58 14.48 -0.93 -4.80
N GLN A 59 14.47 -0.05 -3.79
CA GLN A 59 14.84 -0.44 -2.44
C GLN A 59 13.85 -1.48 -1.91
N LEU A 60 14.35 -2.57 -1.35
CA LEU A 60 13.54 -3.56 -0.67
C LEU A 60 13.21 -3.07 0.75
N VAL A 61 11.96 -2.69 0.96
CA VAL A 61 11.46 -2.27 2.28
C VAL A 61 10.95 -3.48 3.05
N LEU A 62 11.43 -3.63 4.30
CA LEU A 62 11.10 -4.76 5.16
C LEU A 62 9.93 -4.39 6.11
N GLY A 63 8.93 -5.26 6.18
CA GLY A 63 7.80 -5.11 7.09
C GLY A 63 6.62 -5.99 6.68
N PRO A 64 5.55 -6.05 7.49
CA PRO A 64 4.30 -6.68 7.08
C PRO A 64 3.70 -5.95 5.88
N GLN A 65 3.33 -6.73 4.87
CA GLN A 65 2.64 -6.26 3.67
C GLN A 65 1.11 -6.38 3.86
N ALA A 66 0.38 -5.39 3.38
CA ALA A 66 -1.08 -5.40 3.36
C ALA A 66 -1.62 -4.67 2.13
N ASN A 67 -2.77 -5.12 1.65
CA ASN A 67 -3.59 -4.45 0.66
C ASN A 67 -4.72 -3.72 1.39
N PHE A 68 -4.74 -2.39 1.27
CA PHE A 68 -5.82 -1.56 1.79
C PHE A 68 -6.79 -1.28 0.64
N ASN A 69 -8.00 -1.83 0.74
CA ASN A 69 -9.01 -1.72 -0.30
C ASN A 69 -9.89 -0.50 -0.04
N PHE A 70 -9.79 0.46 -0.94
CA PHE A 70 -10.52 1.72 -0.89
C PHE A 70 -11.66 1.76 -1.92
N PHE A 71 -12.57 2.71 -1.71
CA PHE A 71 -13.57 3.10 -2.68
C PHE A 71 -13.72 4.62 -2.69
N PHE A 72 -13.35 5.26 -3.79
CA PHE A 72 -13.61 6.68 -3.99
C PHE A 72 -14.97 6.89 -4.63
N SER A 73 -15.79 7.76 -4.03
CA SER A 73 -17.15 8.07 -4.47
C SER A 73 -17.25 9.51 -4.99
N PRO A 74 -17.26 9.74 -6.31
CA PRO A 74 -17.49 11.07 -6.88
C PRO A 74 -18.80 11.70 -6.38
N LEU A 75 -19.83 10.88 -6.16
CA LEU A 75 -21.11 11.34 -5.62
C LEU A 75 -21.00 11.89 -4.19
N ASN A 76 -20.13 11.29 -3.36
CA ASN A 76 -19.87 11.77 -2.01
C ASN A 76 -18.96 13.00 -1.99
N ALA A 77 -18.03 13.10 -2.94
CA ALA A 77 -17.13 14.25 -3.06
C ALA A 77 -17.89 15.55 -3.41
N GLU A 78 -18.99 15.45 -4.15
CA GLU A 78 -19.89 16.59 -4.41
C GLU A 78 -20.88 16.89 -3.28
N SER A 79 -21.00 16.00 -2.29
CA SER A 79 -21.95 16.16 -1.20
C SER A 79 -21.37 17.05 -0.10
N GLU A 80 -22.22 17.81 0.56
CA GLU A 80 -21.87 18.53 1.79
C GLU A 80 -21.80 17.55 2.97
N TRP A 81 -20.78 17.72 3.83
CA TRP A 81 -20.57 16.85 5.00
C TRP A 81 -20.91 17.54 6.33
N GLY A 82 -21.58 18.70 6.27
CA GLY A 82 -21.79 19.59 7.41
C GLY A 82 -20.45 20.02 8.01
N ASP A 83 -20.40 20.25 9.32
CA ASP A 83 -19.19 20.73 10.02
C ASP A 83 -17.93 19.85 9.85
N LEU A 84 -18.08 18.62 9.34
CA LEU A 84 -16.97 17.68 9.16
C LEU A 84 -16.02 18.12 8.03
N ASP A 85 -16.52 18.60 6.89
CA ASP A 85 -15.64 18.99 5.78
C ASP A 85 -14.84 20.26 6.12
N ASP A 86 -15.48 21.23 6.78
CA ASP A 86 -14.83 22.42 7.33
C ASP A 86 -13.73 22.07 8.34
N ALA A 87 -14.03 21.19 9.31
CA ALA A 87 -13.06 20.76 10.31
C ALA A 87 -11.90 20.00 9.68
N PHE A 88 -12.18 19.09 8.75
CA PHE A 88 -11.17 18.31 8.05
C PHE A 88 -10.26 19.21 7.21
N ALA A 89 -10.84 20.13 6.42
CA ALA A 89 -10.10 21.12 5.64
C ALA A 89 -9.15 21.93 6.53
N LYS A 90 -9.64 22.43 7.66
CA LYS A 90 -8.84 23.21 8.62
C LYS A 90 -7.71 22.40 9.25
N ILE A 91 -7.97 21.17 9.70
CA ILE A 91 -6.98 20.31 10.35
C ILE A 91 -5.84 19.94 9.39
N HIS A 92 -6.19 19.69 8.13
CA HIS A 92 -5.25 19.19 7.12
C HIS A 92 -4.67 20.28 6.21
N GLY A 93 -5.13 21.53 6.34
CA GLY A 93 -4.68 22.64 5.50
C GLY A 93 -5.10 22.49 4.04
N LEU A 94 -6.28 21.91 3.80
CA LEU A 94 -6.84 21.62 2.49
C LEU A 94 -7.90 22.66 2.13
N SER A 95 -8.18 22.80 0.83
CA SER A 95 -9.41 23.43 0.37
C SER A 95 -10.63 22.58 0.75
N LEU A 96 -11.83 23.18 0.75
CA LEU A 96 -13.06 22.46 1.04
C LEU A 96 -13.35 21.35 0.01
N GLU A 97 -12.98 21.57 -1.25
CA GLU A 97 -13.11 20.55 -2.30
C GLU A 97 -12.19 19.35 -2.03
N GLU A 98 -10.91 19.59 -1.75
CA GLU A 98 -9.94 18.54 -1.42
C GLU A 98 -10.36 17.76 -0.17
N ALA A 99 -10.87 18.46 0.86
CA ALA A 99 -11.39 17.82 2.06
C ALA A 99 -12.54 16.85 1.75
N ARG A 100 -13.50 17.26 0.91
CA ARG A 100 -14.61 16.39 0.49
C ARG A 100 -14.14 15.21 -0.35
N ILE A 101 -13.11 15.39 -1.18
CA ILE A 101 -12.49 14.31 -1.95
C ILE A 101 -11.87 13.27 -1.02
N CYS A 102 -11.09 13.69 -0.02
CA CYS A 102 -10.50 12.80 0.97
C CYS A 102 -11.58 12.09 1.80
N LEU A 103 -12.61 12.79 2.26
CA LEU A 103 -13.73 12.19 3.01
C LEU A 103 -14.54 11.19 2.18
N ALA A 104 -14.61 11.39 0.86
CA ALA A 104 -15.26 10.50 -0.08
C ALA A 104 -14.42 9.25 -0.41
N ASN A 105 -13.17 9.16 0.05
CA ASN A 105 -12.30 8.00 -0.08
C ASN A 105 -12.51 7.02 1.08
N GLU A 106 -13.19 5.91 0.82
CA GLU A 106 -13.66 5.01 1.87
C GLU A 106 -12.75 3.79 2.00
N LEU A 107 -12.10 3.60 3.15
CA LEU A 107 -11.46 2.31 3.46
C LEU A 107 -12.54 1.26 3.68
N LEU A 108 -12.57 0.21 2.86
CA LEU A 108 -13.57 -0.85 2.93
C LEU A 108 -13.07 -2.07 3.72
N SER A 109 -11.85 -2.52 3.41
CA SER A 109 -11.29 -3.77 3.94
C SER A 109 -9.77 -3.81 3.82
N ILE A 110 -9.15 -4.74 4.54
CA ILE A 110 -7.72 -5.02 4.45
C ILE A 110 -7.51 -6.53 4.29
N ASP A 111 -6.64 -6.89 3.35
CA ASP A 111 -6.22 -8.27 3.10
C ASP A 111 -4.70 -8.38 2.88
N GLU A 112 -4.19 -9.60 2.86
CA GLU A 112 -2.84 -9.92 2.42
C GLU A 112 -2.87 -10.95 1.27
N ARG A 113 -1.80 -10.99 0.48
CA ARG A 113 -1.56 -12.01 -0.55
C ARG A 113 -0.75 -13.15 0.03
N ARG A 114 -1.05 -14.36 -0.45
CA ARG A 114 -0.32 -15.59 -0.12
C ARG A 114 0.19 -16.20 -1.42
N GLU A 115 1.50 -16.40 -1.50
CA GLU A 115 2.19 -16.56 -2.78
C GLU A 115 2.94 -17.89 -2.87
N THR A 116 2.69 -18.62 -3.96
CA THR A 116 3.37 -19.88 -4.25
C THR A 116 4.58 -19.62 -5.14
N ILE A 117 5.75 -20.21 -4.91
CA ILE A 117 6.18 -21.12 -3.83
C ILE A 117 6.83 -20.40 -2.63
N PHE A 118 6.96 -19.07 -2.68
CA PHE A 118 7.67 -18.28 -1.67
C PHE A 118 7.17 -18.55 -0.24
N ASP A 119 5.85 -18.60 -0.04
CA ASP A 119 5.25 -18.89 1.27
C ASP A 119 5.63 -20.27 1.82
N GLY A 120 5.87 -21.25 0.94
CA GLY A 120 6.33 -22.57 1.33
C GLY A 120 7.78 -22.55 1.76
N VAL A 121 8.64 -21.88 0.98
CA VAL A 121 10.09 -21.80 1.25
C VAL A 121 10.36 -21.10 2.58
N ARG A 122 9.71 -19.96 2.85
CA ARG A 122 9.95 -19.18 4.08
C ARG A 122 9.57 -19.90 5.39
N ARG A 123 8.78 -20.98 5.30
CA ARG A 123 8.36 -21.79 6.46
C ARG A 123 9.36 -22.89 6.83
N LEU A 124 10.37 -23.12 6.01
CA LEU A 124 11.38 -24.16 6.22
C LEU A 124 12.52 -23.64 7.13
N PRO A 125 13.27 -24.53 7.81
CA PRO A 125 14.50 -24.14 8.51
C PRO A 125 15.51 -23.47 7.55
N ALA A 126 16.30 -22.52 8.07
CA ALA A 126 17.22 -21.72 7.27
C ALA A 126 18.22 -22.56 6.47
N ASP A 127 18.74 -23.65 7.04
CA ASP A 127 19.69 -24.53 6.34
C ASP A 127 19.05 -25.24 5.13
N VAL A 128 17.76 -25.59 5.22
CA VAL A 128 16.99 -26.17 4.11
C VAL A 128 16.69 -25.11 3.05
N GLN A 129 16.30 -23.90 3.47
CA GLN A 129 16.10 -22.78 2.55
C GLN A 129 17.35 -22.52 1.71
N LEU A 130 18.52 -22.39 2.34
CA LEU A 130 19.80 -22.16 1.66
C LEU A 130 20.15 -23.26 0.65
N LYS A 131 19.82 -24.52 0.94
CA LYS A 131 20.02 -25.65 0.02
C LYS A 131 19.03 -25.63 -1.15
N LEU A 132 17.77 -25.27 -0.90
CA LEU A 132 16.72 -25.20 -1.91
C LEU A 132 16.92 -24.03 -2.85
N LEU A 133 17.26 -22.84 -2.34
CA LEU A 133 17.47 -21.62 -3.13
C LEU A 133 18.65 -21.73 -4.11
N ARG A 134 19.52 -22.73 -3.97
CA ARG A 134 20.54 -23.08 -4.98
C ARG A 134 19.97 -23.80 -6.21
N LYS A 135 18.76 -24.34 -6.09
CA LYS A 135 18.10 -25.21 -7.09
C LYS A 135 16.82 -24.60 -7.65
N ILE A 136 16.15 -23.75 -6.87
CA ILE A 136 14.87 -23.13 -7.24
C ILE A 136 14.94 -21.62 -7.02
N VAL A 137 14.28 -20.88 -7.89
CA VAL A 137 13.98 -19.46 -7.70
C VAL A 137 12.53 -19.36 -7.24
N PRO A 138 12.24 -18.84 -6.04
CA PRO A 138 10.87 -18.71 -5.58
C PRO A 138 10.07 -17.76 -6.48
N SER A 139 8.89 -18.20 -6.90
CA SER A 139 7.90 -17.33 -7.53
C SER A 139 7.04 -16.63 -6.46
N PHE A 140 6.50 -15.48 -6.85
CA PHE A 140 5.58 -14.65 -6.05
C PHE A 140 4.17 -14.71 -6.63
N GLU A 141 3.80 -15.88 -7.18
CA GLU A 141 2.50 -16.06 -7.85
C GLU A 141 1.40 -16.05 -6.79
N VAL A 142 0.51 -15.06 -6.88
CA VAL A 142 -0.59 -14.88 -5.93
C VAL A 142 -1.53 -16.08 -6.03
N THR A 143 -1.64 -16.85 -4.95
CA THR A 143 -2.42 -18.08 -4.91
C THR A 143 -3.64 -17.95 -4.02
N PHE A 144 -3.48 -17.31 -2.85
CA PHE A 144 -4.57 -17.10 -1.91
C PHE A 144 -4.56 -15.68 -1.36
N HIS A 145 -5.64 -15.34 -0.67
CA HIS A 145 -5.79 -14.12 0.09
C HIS A 145 -6.20 -14.44 1.53
N ALA A 146 -5.81 -13.60 2.48
CA ALA A 146 -6.24 -13.72 3.87
C ALA A 146 -6.71 -12.37 4.42
N ILE A 147 -7.64 -12.41 5.35
CA ILE A 147 -8.19 -11.24 6.04
C ILE A 147 -7.14 -10.70 7.00
N LEU A 148 -6.92 -9.39 6.99
CA LEU A 148 -6.00 -8.72 7.93
C LEU A 148 -6.68 -7.56 8.66
N SER A 149 -6.10 -7.13 9.77
CA SER A 149 -6.43 -5.85 10.41
C SER A 149 -5.14 -5.10 10.71
N VAL A 150 -5.16 -3.78 10.58
CA VAL A 150 -4.04 -2.93 11.00
C VAL A 150 -4.27 -2.45 12.43
N ARG A 151 -3.18 -2.21 13.18
CA ARG A 151 -3.24 -1.49 14.45
C ARG A 151 -3.94 -0.15 14.24
N GLU A 152 -5.00 0.13 14.99
CA GLU A 152 -5.88 1.28 14.77
C GLU A 152 -5.14 2.63 14.72
N SER A 153 -4.12 2.80 15.58
CA SER A 153 -3.29 4.01 15.61
C SER A 153 -2.52 4.30 14.30
N LEU A 154 -2.39 3.31 13.40
CA LEU A 154 -1.74 3.44 12.10
C LEU A 154 -2.71 3.78 10.96
N LEU A 155 -4.02 3.65 11.17
CA LEU A 155 -5.01 3.96 10.14
C LEU A 155 -4.86 5.38 9.63
N LYS A 156 -4.65 6.34 10.53
CA LYS A 156 -4.45 7.76 10.17
C LYS A 156 -3.28 7.96 9.19
N GLU A 157 -2.18 7.21 9.33
CA GLU A 157 -1.02 7.36 8.45
C GLU A 157 -1.28 6.73 7.09
N VAL A 158 -1.95 5.57 7.06
CA VAL A 158 -2.37 4.93 5.81
C VAL A 158 -3.36 5.81 5.03
N LEU A 159 -4.36 6.36 5.71
CA LEU A 159 -5.35 7.26 5.10
C LEU A 159 -4.67 8.51 4.53
N ARG A 160 -3.75 9.13 5.29
CA ARG A 160 -2.99 10.29 4.79
C ARG A 160 -2.21 9.99 3.52
N CYS A 161 -1.55 8.83 3.44
CA CYS A 161 -0.84 8.41 2.22
C CYS A 161 -1.81 8.16 1.06
N ALA A 162 -2.93 7.48 1.34
CA ALA A 162 -3.95 7.17 0.34
C ALA A 162 -4.60 8.44 -0.22
N ASP A 163 -4.92 9.41 0.64
CA ASP A 163 -5.54 10.68 0.28
C ASP A 163 -4.58 11.57 -0.53
N ALA A 164 -3.31 11.66 -0.11
CA ALA A 164 -2.29 12.38 -0.89
C ALA A 164 -2.14 11.79 -2.30
N PHE A 165 -2.16 10.46 -2.41
CA PHE A 165 -2.10 9.77 -3.69
C PHE A 165 -3.36 10.03 -4.54
N LEU A 166 -4.55 9.97 -3.93
CA LEU A 166 -5.82 10.26 -4.58
C LEU A 166 -5.84 11.68 -5.16
N LEU A 167 -5.43 12.68 -4.37
CA LEU A 167 -5.35 14.08 -4.82
C LEU A 167 -4.35 14.22 -5.98
N ALA A 168 -3.17 13.60 -5.88
CA ALA A 168 -2.19 13.62 -6.96
C ALA A 168 -2.75 13.01 -8.26
N THR A 169 -3.45 11.87 -8.19
CA THR A 169 -4.02 11.25 -9.41
C THR A 169 -5.04 12.17 -10.09
N ARG A 170 -5.80 12.94 -9.32
CA ARG A 170 -6.78 13.89 -9.85
C ARG A 170 -6.11 15.12 -10.49
N GLU A 171 -4.97 15.56 -9.95
CA GLU A 171 -4.18 16.65 -10.52
C GLU A 171 -3.49 16.23 -11.83
N TYR A 172 -2.82 15.08 -11.84
CA TYR A 172 -1.97 14.66 -12.96
C TYR A 172 -2.71 13.84 -14.03
N GLU A 173 -3.80 13.16 -13.69
CA GLU A 173 -4.59 12.33 -14.62
C GLU A 173 -6.11 12.47 -14.37
N PRO A 174 -6.72 13.63 -14.71
CA PRO A 174 -8.16 13.84 -14.52
C PRO A 174 -9.01 12.77 -15.26
N PRO A 175 -10.11 12.27 -14.67
CA PRO A 175 -10.76 12.71 -13.43
C PRO A 175 -10.12 12.17 -12.14
N GLY A 176 -9.04 11.40 -12.25
CA GLY A 176 -8.42 10.64 -11.19
C GLY A 176 -9.06 9.27 -11.00
N ILE A 177 -8.86 8.69 -9.81
CA ILE A 177 -9.44 7.40 -9.44
C ILE A 177 -10.97 7.52 -9.33
N ILE A 178 -11.70 6.54 -9.86
CA ILE A 178 -13.15 6.40 -9.67
C ILE A 178 -13.45 4.99 -9.14
N GLY A 179 -14.22 4.90 -8.06
CA GLY A 179 -14.68 3.64 -7.51
C GLY A 179 -13.60 2.88 -6.73
N ALA A 180 -13.59 1.56 -6.86
CA ALA A 180 -12.76 0.69 -6.05
C ALA A 180 -11.29 0.72 -6.49
N TRP A 181 -10.37 0.83 -5.54
CA TRP A 181 -8.93 0.79 -5.77
C TRP A 181 -8.21 0.14 -4.59
N ALA A 182 -6.97 -0.33 -4.78
CA ALA A 182 -6.19 -0.96 -3.72
C ALA A 182 -4.82 -0.32 -3.57
N PHE A 183 -4.54 0.18 -2.36
CA PHE A 183 -3.26 0.72 -1.93
C PHE A 183 -2.46 -0.42 -1.30
N GLN A 184 -1.39 -0.87 -1.97
CA GLN A 184 -0.59 -2.00 -1.51
C GLN A 184 0.67 -1.45 -0.83
N ALA A 185 0.79 -1.71 0.46
CA ALA A 185 1.83 -1.11 1.27
C ALA A 185 2.52 -2.11 2.19
N VAL A 186 3.77 -1.79 2.49
CA VAL A 186 4.53 -2.38 3.60
C VAL A 186 4.53 -1.37 4.73
N ILE A 187 4.27 -1.82 5.97
CA ILE A 187 4.44 -0.96 7.14
C ILE A 187 5.83 -1.23 7.72
N THR A 188 6.78 -0.34 7.49
CA THR A 188 8.15 -0.46 8.02
C THR A 188 8.31 0.25 9.36
N TRP A 189 9.44 0.00 10.03
CA TRP A 189 9.92 0.77 11.17
C TRP A 189 11.28 1.39 10.82
N ASP A 190 11.28 2.69 10.52
CA ASP A 190 12.47 3.38 10.04
C ASP A 190 12.42 4.88 10.40
N ARG A 191 13.48 5.61 10.09
CA ARG A 191 13.60 7.04 10.35
C ARG A 191 12.66 7.84 9.46
N VAL A 192 11.97 8.79 10.08
CA VAL A 192 10.98 9.66 9.42
C VAL A 192 11.62 10.53 8.33
N ASP A 193 12.86 10.99 8.53
CA ASP A 193 13.56 11.86 7.58
C ASP A 193 13.99 11.16 6.29
N LYS A 194 14.23 9.83 6.34
CA LYS A 194 14.52 9.02 5.14
C LYS A 194 13.41 9.08 4.10
N PHE A 195 12.17 9.29 4.53
CA PHE A 195 10.99 9.38 3.66
C PHE A 195 10.57 10.82 3.38
N GLY A 196 11.42 11.81 3.67
CA GLY A 196 11.11 13.23 3.48
C GLY A 196 9.99 13.75 4.40
N LEU A 197 9.61 12.98 5.41
CA LEU A 197 8.56 13.35 6.36
C LEU A 197 9.15 14.31 7.41
N ARG A 198 8.39 15.35 7.77
CA ARG A 198 8.76 16.25 8.85
C ARG A 198 8.15 15.74 10.16
N PRO A 199 8.95 15.47 11.21
CA PRO A 199 8.42 15.00 12.47
C PRO A 199 7.48 16.06 13.07
N THR A 200 6.24 15.66 13.32
CA THR A 200 5.27 16.51 14.04
C THR A 200 5.17 15.98 15.47
N ILE A 201 5.82 16.65 16.41
CA ILE A 201 5.72 16.29 17.83
C ILE A 201 4.35 16.75 18.32
N LYS A 202 3.44 15.81 18.56
CA LYS A 202 2.21 16.08 19.32
C LYS A 202 2.53 15.96 20.81
N LEU A 203 2.67 17.10 21.48
CA LEU A 203 2.60 17.20 22.94
C LEU A 203 1.14 17.06 23.34
N ASP A 204 0.63 15.83 23.42
CA ASP A 204 -0.70 15.58 23.98
C ASP A 204 -0.64 15.74 25.51
N VAL A 205 -1.14 16.87 26.00
CA VAL A 205 -1.46 17.06 27.42
C VAL A 205 -2.83 16.42 27.65
N SER A 206 -2.88 15.09 27.76
CA SER A 206 -4.07 14.41 28.28
C SER A 206 -4.29 14.80 29.74
N ILE A 207 -5.54 15.03 30.14
CA ILE A 207 -5.97 15.41 31.50
C ILE A 207 -5.71 14.25 32.47
N GLY A 208 -4.45 14.13 32.84
CA GLY A 208 -3.85 13.20 33.78
C GLY A 208 -2.44 13.74 33.99
N THR A 209 -1.98 13.81 35.23
CA THR A 209 -0.79 14.55 35.70
C THR A 209 0.56 14.12 35.12
N GLU A 210 0.60 13.34 34.03
CA GLU A 210 1.83 12.91 33.38
C GLU A 210 1.85 13.33 31.91
N THR A 211 2.80 14.21 31.58
CA THR A 211 3.16 14.56 30.21
C THR A 211 3.64 13.30 29.51
N LYS A 212 2.87 12.76 28.57
CA LYS A 212 3.31 11.63 27.75
C LYS A 212 4.42 12.11 26.82
N THR A 213 5.63 11.65 27.08
CA THR A 213 6.81 11.96 26.29
C THR A 213 6.88 11.04 25.04
N PRO A 214 7.61 11.37 23.97
CA PRO A 214 7.73 10.55 22.76
C PRO A 214 8.02 9.06 23.01
N GLU A 215 8.73 8.78 24.11
CA GLU A 215 9.10 7.48 24.67
C GLU A 215 7.89 6.58 24.95
N SER A 216 6.70 7.17 25.20
CA SER A 216 5.45 6.44 25.48
C SER A 216 4.80 5.76 24.26
N TYR A 217 5.30 6.03 23.04
CA TYR A 217 4.79 5.44 21.80
C TYR A 217 5.54 4.18 21.34
N GLY A 218 6.46 3.64 22.15
CA GLY A 218 7.19 2.40 21.87
C GLY A 218 8.61 2.62 21.32
N LEU A 219 9.30 3.66 21.80
CA LEU A 219 10.72 3.86 21.53
C LEU A 219 11.54 3.16 22.62
N PHE A 220 12.10 2.00 22.28
CA PHE A 220 13.15 1.40 23.10
C PHE A 220 14.47 2.13 22.84
N ASP A 221 15.03 2.71 23.91
CA ASP A 221 16.41 3.20 24.08
C ASP A 221 17.14 3.74 22.84
N ILE A 222 16.91 5.01 22.46
CA ILE A 222 17.93 5.74 21.68
C ILE A 222 17.97 7.22 22.09
N SER A 223 19.07 7.61 22.73
CA SER A 223 19.50 8.98 23.01
C SER A 223 20.05 9.68 21.76
N GLY A 224 19.30 9.66 20.65
CA GLY A 224 19.72 10.21 19.36
C GLY A 224 18.64 11.05 18.70
N LYS A 225 19.04 12.16 18.04
CA LYS A 225 18.17 13.12 17.33
C LYS A 225 17.31 12.53 16.19
N ALA A 226 17.38 11.23 15.92
CA ALA A 226 16.66 10.57 14.83
C ALA A 226 15.32 10.02 15.32
N ILE A 227 14.22 10.47 14.70
CA ILE A 227 12.86 10.03 15.05
C ILE A 227 12.49 8.84 14.16
N TYR A 228 12.15 7.73 14.80
CA TYR A 228 11.65 6.51 14.14
C TYR A 228 10.14 6.42 14.29
N ALA A 229 9.47 5.88 13.26
CA ALA A 229 8.04 5.65 13.28
C ALA A 229 7.65 4.42 12.46
N HIS A 230 6.41 3.96 12.64
CA HIS A 230 5.78 3.08 11.67
C HIS A 230 5.44 3.89 10.42
N ILE A 231 5.99 3.50 9.27
CA ILE A 231 5.85 4.26 8.01
C ILE A 231 5.19 3.36 6.95
N PRO A 232 4.00 3.72 6.44
CA PRO A 232 3.44 3.07 5.27
C PRO A 232 4.26 3.41 4.02
N VAL A 233 4.80 2.38 3.37
CA VAL A 233 5.50 2.51 2.09
C VAL A 233 4.70 1.79 1.02
N MET A 234 4.13 2.55 0.09
CA MET A 234 3.43 2.00 -1.06
C MET A 234 4.42 1.36 -2.02
N HIS A 235 4.19 0.12 -2.43
CA HIS A 235 5.05 -0.59 -3.38
C HIS A 235 4.32 -0.98 -4.67
N ASP A 236 2.99 -0.97 -4.66
CA ASP A 236 2.15 -1.24 -5.83
C ASP A 236 0.75 -0.63 -5.64
N ILE A 237 0.02 -0.49 -6.74
CA ILE A 237 -1.35 0.02 -6.74
C ILE A 237 -2.23 -0.75 -7.72
N ALA A 238 -3.50 -0.95 -7.33
CA ALA A 238 -4.53 -1.35 -8.29
C ALA A 238 -5.55 -0.23 -8.45
N PHE A 239 -5.67 0.32 -9.66
CA PHE A 239 -6.71 1.29 -10.06
C PHE A 239 -8.09 0.65 -10.30
N ARG A 240 -8.34 -0.49 -9.65
CA ARG A 240 -9.57 -1.27 -9.68
C ARG A 240 -9.67 -2.08 -8.40
N HIS A 241 -10.79 -2.75 -8.18
CA HIS A 241 -10.90 -3.67 -7.05
C HIS A 241 -9.80 -4.75 -7.12
N GLY A 242 -9.12 -4.98 -5.99
CA GLY A 242 -8.12 -6.03 -5.84
C GLY A 242 -8.76 -7.42 -5.71
N GLY A 243 -8.00 -8.47 -6.06
CA GLY A 243 -8.44 -9.86 -5.88
C GLY A 243 -8.66 -10.24 -4.40
N GLY A 244 -7.95 -9.56 -3.50
CA GLY A 244 -8.06 -9.74 -2.07
C GLY A 244 -9.43 -9.41 -1.48
N THR A 245 -10.19 -8.52 -2.12
CA THR A 245 -11.57 -8.23 -1.71
C THR A 245 -12.48 -9.47 -1.68
N ASN A 246 -12.09 -10.56 -2.35
CA ASN A 246 -12.84 -11.82 -2.38
C ASN A 246 -13.02 -12.47 -1.01
N VAL A 247 -12.09 -12.28 -0.07
CA VAL A 247 -12.24 -12.83 1.29
C VAL A 247 -13.39 -12.16 2.07
N HIS A 248 -13.93 -11.06 1.54
CA HIS A 248 -15.00 -10.27 2.14
C HIS A 248 -16.37 -10.44 1.46
N ILE A 249 -16.53 -11.29 0.43
CA ILE A 249 -17.79 -11.39 -0.32
C ILE A 249 -18.97 -11.81 0.57
N GLY A 250 -18.80 -12.85 1.40
CA GLY A 250 -19.90 -13.39 2.22
C GLY A 250 -20.11 -12.67 3.57
N ILE A 251 -19.07 -12.01 4.06
CA ILE A 251 -19.02 -11.41 5.40
C ILE A 251 -18.97 -9.88 5.39
N GLY A 252 -18.69 -9.26 4.25
CA GLY A 252 -18.41 -7.84 4.10
C GLY A 252 -17.02 -7.42 4.59
N GLY A 253 -16.61 -6.20 4.24
CA GLY A 253 -15.33 -5.65 4.67
C GLY A 253 -15.37 -5.17 6.12
N GLN A 254 -14.27 -5.34 6.88
CA GLN A 254 -14.17 -5.02 8.31
C GLN A 254 -14.61 -3.58 8.60
N TYR A 255 -14.20 -2.64 7.75
CA TYR A 255 -14.46 -1.20 7.91
C TYR A 255 -15.79 -0.79 7.26
N SER A 256 -16.07 -1.33 6.07
CA SER A 256 -17.35 -1.06 5.38
C SER A 256 -18.57 -1.55 6.17
N ASN A 257 -18.46 -2.67 6.88
CA ASN A 257 -19.57 -3.17 7.70
C ASN A 257 -19.95 -2.22 8.81
N ALA A 258 -18.94 -1.68 9.52
CA ALA A 258 -19.15 -0.70 10.57
C ALA A 258 -19.78 0.59 10.00
N LYS A 259 -19.28 1.07 8.85
CA LYS A 259 -19.80 2.27 8.19
C LYS A 259 -21.25 2.15 7.74
N TYR A 260 -21.62 1.01 7.15
CA TYR A 260 -22.96 0.81 6.57
C TYR A 260 -23.95 0.16 7.50
N ASN A 261 -23.52 -0.30 8.68
CA ASN A 261 -24.31 -1.08 9.63
C ASN A 261 -24.99 -2.30 8.97
N ARG A 262 -24.29 -2.94 8.04
CA ARG A 262 -24.71 -4.15 7.30
C ARG A 262 -23.50 -4.80 6.66
N ARG A 263 -23.64 -6.07 6.26
CA ARG A 263 -22.66 -6.70 5.36
C ARG A 263 -22.55 -5.90 4.07
N MET A 264 -21.35 -5.43 3.79
CA MET A 264 -21.03 -4.64 2.59
C MET A 264 -19.73 -5.18 1.99
N SER A 265 -19.82 -5.91 0.88
CA SER A 265 -18.63 -6.25 0.11
C SER A 265 -18.20 -5.08 -0.80
N THR A 266 -17.00 -5.16 -1.37
CA THR A 266 -16.58 -4.19 -2.42
C THR A 266 -17.54 -4.23 -3.62
N GLY A 267 -18.02 -5.42 -4.01
CA GLY A 267 -19.03 -5.56 -5.06
C GLY A 267 -20.35 -4.88 -4.72
N ASP A 268 -20.86 -5.07 -3.49
CA ASP A 268 -22.06 -4.37 -3.02
C ASP A 268 -21.88 -2.85 -3.00
N ARG A 269 -20.69 -2.38 -2.61
CA ARG A 269 -20.36 -0.95 -2.58
C ARG A 269 -20.32 -0.34 -3.98
N ILE A 270 -19.76 -1.05 -4.97
CA ILE A 270 -19.80 -0.65 -6.38
C ILE A 270 -21.25 -0.58 -6.86
N ALA A 271 -22.05 -1.63 -6.64
CA ALA A 271 -23.46 -1.65 -7.04
C ALA A 271 -24.29 -0.55 -6.37
N LEU A 272 -23.98 -0.24 -5.10
CA LEU A 272 -24.60 0.87 -4.38
C LEU A 272 -24.30 2.22 -5.05
N GLU A 273 -23.07 2.44 -5.52
CA GLU A 273 -22.70 3.67 -6.22
C GLU A 273 -23.47 3.82 -7.52
N VAL A 274 -23.51 2.77 -8.35
CA VAL A 274 -24.25 2.76 -9.62
C VAL A 274 -25.73 3.06 -9.38
N ARG A 275 -26.34 2.42 -8.37
CA ARG A 275 -27.74 2.67 -8.01
C ARG A 275 -27.97 4.12 -7.55
N ARG A 276 -27.03 4.71 -6.78
CA ARG A 276 -27.12 6.10 -6.32
C ARG A 276 -26.95 7.08 -7.49
N ALA A 277 -26.01 6.82 -8.40
CA ALA A 277 -25.78 7.62 -9.60
C ALA A 277 -27.02 7.64 -10.49
N LEU A 278 -27.61 6.46 -10.78
CA LEU A 278 -28.85 6.34 -11.53
C LEU A 278 -30.00 7.16 -10.92
N ARG A 279 -30.22 7.03 -9.61
CA ARG A 279 -31.28 7.76 -8.90
C ARG A 279 -31.09 9.27 -8.89
N LYS A 280 -29.83 9.72 -8.88
CA LYS A 280 -29.46 11.14 -8.88
C LYS A 280 -29.32 11.72 -10.29
N GLY A 281 -29.40 10.91 -11.35
CA GLY A 281 -29.11 11.33 -12.71
C GLY A 281 -27.64 11.75 -12.92
N LYS A 282 -26.71 11.13 -12.17
CA LYS A 282 -25.26 11.46 -12.15
C LYS A 282 -24.39 10.28 -12.59
N LEU A 283 -24.80 9.56 -13.64
CA LEU A 283 -24.02 8.43 -14.16
C LEU A 283 -22.70 8.86 -14.79
N ASP A 284 -22.69 10.03 -15.41
CA ASP A 284 -21.55 10.71 -16.04
C ASP A 284 -20.35 10.88 -15.09
N LEU A 285 -20.58 10.92 -13.77
CA LEU A 285 -19.50 11.03 -12.78
C LEU A 285 -18.78 9.70 -12.50
N ILE A 286 -19.34 8.56 -12.90
CA ILE A 286 -18.81 7.23 -12.56
C ILE A 286 -18.54 6.33 -13.76
N VAL A 287 -18.73 6.84 -14.98
CA VAL A 287 -18.44 6.14 -16.23
C VAL A 287 -17.60 7.04 -17.13
N THR A 288 -16.74 6.43 -17.95
CA THR A 288 -15.86 7.10 -18.92
C THR A 288 -15.94 6.40 -20.26
#